data_AF-A0A944LNA4-F1
#
_entry.id   AF-A0A944LNA4-F1
#
_cell.length_a   1.000
_cell.length_b   1.000
_cell.length_c   1.000
_cell.angle_alpha   90.00
_cell.angle_beta   90.00
_cell.angle_gamma   90.00
#
_symmetry.space_group_name_H-M   'P 1'
#
loop_
_entity.id
_entity.type
_entity.pdbx_description
1 polymer ?
#
loop_
_entity_poly.entity_id
_entity_poly.type
_entity_poly.pdbx_seq_one_letter_code
_entity_poly.pdbx_strand_id
1 'polypeptide(L)' 'MTRNAVEIRINNRNELQDELDQALEGAVREALKNPGRGVLVTRHDHRTFTVELSLDVPHGTISELDLCPSA' A
#
# COMPACT_ATOMS: atom_id res chain seq x y z
N MET A 1 5.83 -17.75 4.50
CA MET A 1 6.06 -16.40 3.94
C MET A 1 4.82 -15.58 4.23
N THR A 2 4.87 -14.70 5.22
CA THR A 2 3.70 -13.91 5.63
C THR A 2 3.49 -12.80 4.59
N ARG A 3 2.37 -12.83 3.85
CA ARG A 3 1.93 -11.71 3.03
C ARG A 3 1.51 -10.59 3.99
N ASN A 4 2.35 -9.56 4.12
CA ASN A 4 2.03 -8.38 4.93
C ASN A 4 1.32 -7.39 4.00
N ALA A 5 0.04 -7.67 3.73
CA ALA A 5 -0.81 -6.90 2.83
C ALA A 5 -2.04 -6.44 3.61
N VAL A 6 -2.31 -5.14 3.58
CA VAL A 6 -3.48 -4.50 4.19
C VAL A 6 -4.38 -4.03 3.07
N GLU A 7 -5.62 -4.54 3.04
CA GLU A 7 -6.65 -4.02 2.15
C GLU A 7 -7.38 -2.86 2.83
N ILE A 8 -7.56 -1.77 2.09
CA ILE A 8 -8.23 -0.56 2.53
C ILE A 8 -9.46 -0.36 1.65
N ARG A 9 -10.61 -0.12 2.29
CA ARG A 9 -11.87 0.18 1.62
C ARG A 9 -12.39 1.53 2.10
N ILE A 10 -12.42 2.48 1.19
CA ILE A 10 -12.79 3.86 1.46
C ILE A 10 -14.30 4.02 1.29
N ASN A 11 -14.97 4.21 2.41
CA ASN A 11 -16.41 4.47 2.43
C ASN A 11 -16.71 5.95 2.16
N ASN A 12 -15.87 6.84 2.70
CA ASN A 12 -15.96 8.28 2.51
C ASN A 12 -14.65 8.85 1.96
N ARG A 13 -14.73 9.70 0.93
CA ARG A 13 -13.56 10.33 0.32
C ARG A 13 -12.72 11.14 1.32
N ASN A 14 -13.35 11.68 2.37
CA ASN A 14 -12.65 12.44 3.39
C ASN A 14 -11.73 11.57 4.27
N GLU A 15 -11.94 10.26 4.30
CA GLU A 15 -11.14 9.30 5.09
C GLU A 15 -9.96 8.75 4.28
N LEU A 16 -9.96 8.95 2.95
CA LEU A 16 -8.96 8.37 2.03
C LEU A 16 -7.53 8.60 2.49
N GLN A 17 -7.21 9.84 2.84
CA GLN A 17 -5.85 10.21 3.19
C GLN A 17 -5.44 9.56 4.52
N ASP A 18 -6.29 9.65 5.54
CA ASP A 18 -6.00 9.11 6.87
C ASP A 18 -5.84 7.59 6.85
N GLU A 19 -6.71 6.88 6.12
CA GLU A 19 -6.66 5.43 5.98
C GLU A 19 -5.40 4.96 5.22
N LEU A 20 -5.02 5.67 4.16
CA LEU A 20 -3.78 5.38 3.43
C LEU A 20 -2.54 5.65 4.27
N ASP A 21 -2.51 6.79 4.97
CA ASP A 21 -1.38 7.17 5.83
C ASP A 21 -1.19 6.14 6.96
N GLN A 22 -2.28 5.69 7.59
CA GLN A 22 -2.21 4.67 8.65
C GLN A 22 -1.70 3.32 8.13
N ALA A 23 -2.19 2.86 6.99
CA ALA A 23 -1.74 1.61 6.39
C ALA A 23 -0.27 1.69 5.93
N LEU A 24 0.13 2.84 5.37
CA LEU A 24 1.50 3.09 4.95
C LEU A 24 2.46 3.12 6.14
N GLU A 25 2.09 3.77 7.23
CA GLU A 25 2.91 3.78 8.45
C GLU A 25 3.12 2.36 8.99
N GLY A 26 2.07 1.53 8.96
CA GLY A 26 2.16 0.11 9.29
C GLY A 26 3.16 -0.63 8.40
N ALA A 27 3.05 -0.47 7.09
CA ALA A 27 3.95 -1.10 6.12
C ALA A 27 5.40 -0.64 6.28
N VAL A 28 5.64 0.66 6.48
CA VAL A 28 6.99 1.20 6.72
C VAL A 28 7.61 0.63 8.00
N ARG A 29 6.85 0.55 9.09
CA ARG A 29 7.34 -0.08 10.34
C ARG A 29 7.70 -1.55 10.14
N GLU A 30 6.97 -2.28 9.31
CA GLU A 30 7.28 -3.66 8.96
C GLU A 30 8.48 -3.80 8.01
N ALA A 31 8.66 -2.86 7.08
CA ALA A 31 9.82 -2.80 6.18
C ALA A 31 11.13 -2.62 6.96
N LEU A 32 11.12 -1.77 8.00
CA LEU A 32 12.26 -1.57 8.89
C LEU A 32 12.69 -2.86 9.63
N LYS A 33 11.75 -3.76 9.90
CA LYS A 33 12.03 -5.08 10.50
C LYS A 33 12.47 -6.13 9.48
N ASN A 34 12.09 -5.96 8.21
CA ASN A 34 12.32 -6.90 7.12
C ASN A 34 13.01 -6.19 5.95
N PRO A 35 14.31 -5.86 6.07
CA PRO A 35 15.04 -5.11 5.06
C PRO A 35 15.07 -5.85 3.72
N GLY A 36 15.15 -5.09 2.63
CA GLY A 36 15.16 -5.63 1.26
C GLY A 36 13.83 -5.60 0.53
N ARG A 37 12.78 -5.00 1.12
CA ARG A 37 11.47 -4.77 0.48
C ARG A 37 11.07 -3.30 0.58
N GLY A 38 10.48 -2.77 -0.48
CA GLY A 38 9.78 -1.48 -0.46
C GLY A 38 8.29 -1.67 -0.23
N VAL A 39 7.54 -0.57 -0.25
CA VAL A 39 6.08 -0.59 -0.11
C VAL A 39 5.44 -0.46 -1.48
N LEU A 40 4.54 -1.38 -1.82
CA LEU A 40 3.68 -1.29 -2.99
C LEU A 40 2.27 -0.88 -2.54
N VAL A 41 1.77 0.20 -3.11
CA VAL A 41 0.37 0.61 -3.02
C VAL A 41 -0.30 0.22 -4.33
N THR A 42 -1.27 -0.68 -4.28
CA THR A 42 -2.08 -1.07 -5.44
C THR A 42 -3.44 -0.42 -5.31
N ARG A 43 -3.81 0.40 -6.29
CA ARG A 43 -5.17 0.92 -6.43
C ARG A 43 -5.95 -0.02 -7.33
N HIS A 44 -6.95 -0.70 -6.78
CA HIS A 44 -7.82 -1.60 -7.54
C HIS A 44 -8.95 -0.82 -8.21
N ASP A 45 -9.48 0.18 -7.51
CA ASP A 45 -10.51 1.08 -8.01
C ASP A 45 -10.46 2.43 -7.25
N HIS A 46 -11.51 3.25 -7.34
CA HIS A 46 -11.56 4.57 -6.72
C HIS A 46 -11.79 4.54 -5.19
N ARG A 47 -12.05 3.37 -4.60
CA ARG A 47 -12.31 3.15 -3.17
C ARG A 47 -11.50 1.99 -2.58
N THR A 48 -10.94 1.11 -3.40
CA THR A 48 -10.25 -0.10 -2.92
C THR A 48 -8.75 -0.03 -3.19
N PHE A 49 -7.96 -0.18 -2.15
CA PHE A 49 -6.50 -0.16 -2.19
C PHE A 49 -5.90 -1.36 -1.45
N THR A 50 -4.68 -1.73 -1.80
CA THR A 50 -3.86 -2.66 -1.03
C THR A 50 -2.51 -2.02 -0.78
N VAL A 51 -2.03 -2.08 0.46
CA VAL A 51 -0.68 -1.65 0.84
C VAL A 51 0.08 -2.88 1.31
N GLU A 52 1.21 -3.19 0.68
CA GLU A 52 2.01 -4.36 1.02
C GLU A 52 3.51 -4.15 0.90
N LEU A 53 4.30 -5.04 1.51
CA LEU A 53 5.74 -5.12 1.25
C LEU A 53 6.03 -5.97 0.02
N SER A 54 6.70 -5.36 -0.96
CA SER A 54 7.04 -6.02 -2.23
C SER A 54 8.56 -6.12 -2.41
N LEU A 55 8.99 -7.25 -2.99
CA LEU A 55 10.37 -7.45 -3.47
C LEU A 55 10.62 -6.75 -4.81
N ASP A 56 9.55 -6.45 -5.54
CA ASP A 56 9.61 -5.74 -6.82
C ASP A 56 9.77 -4.22 -6.62
N VAL A 57 9.56 -3.75 -5.38
CA VAL A 57 9.79 -2.35 -5.00
C VAL A 57 11.10 -2.26 -4.20
N PRO A 58 12.05 -1.39 -4.60
CA PRO A 58 13.29 -1.19 -3.86
C PRO A 58 13.05 -0.76 -2.41
N HIS A 59 13.86 -1.28 -1.49
CA HIS A 59 13.81 -0.88 -0.08
C HIS A 59 13.98 0.64 0.08
N GLY A 60 13.20 1.24 0.99
CA GLY A 60 13.20 2.68 1.22
C GLY A 60 12.39 3.49 0.19
N THR A 61 11.69 2.82 -0.73
CA THR A 61 10.81 3.46 -1.70
C THR A 61 9.37 2.97 -1.58
N ILE A 62 8.45 3.81 -2.06
CA ILE A 62 7.04 3.50 -2.20
C ILE A 62 6.73 3.60 -3.70
N SER A 63 6.02 2.62 -4.25
CA SER A 63 5.52 2.66 -5.63
C SER A 63 4.02 2.48 -5.64
N GLU A 64 3.35 3.11 -6.61
CA GLU A 64 1.91 2.96 -6.83
C GLU A 64 1.66 2.19 -8.13
N LEU A 65 0.74 1.22 -8.07
CA LEU A 65 0.21 0.49 -9.20
C LEU A 65 -1.28 0.77 -9.35
N ASP A 66 -1.67 1.48 -10.39
CA ASP A 66 -3.08 1.70 -10.72
C ASP A 66 -3.59 0.58 -11.64
N LEU A 67 -4.51 -0.23 -11.13
CA LEU A 67 -5.19 -1.30 -11.88
C LEU A 67 -6.53 -0.84 -12.44
N CYS A 68 -6.96 0.39 -12.16
CA CYS A 68 -8.12 0.96 -12.79
C CYS A 68 -7.72 1.44 -14.19
N PRO A 69 -8.12 0.75 -15.28
CA PRO A 69 -7.80 1.22 -16.62
C PRO A 69 -8.45 2.59 -16.81
N SER A 70 -7.64 3.59 -17.15
CA SER A 70 -8.17 4.82 -17.72
C SER A 70 -8.84 4.43 -19.03
N ALA A 71 -10.17 4.44 -19.06
CA ALA A 71 -10.94 4.30 -20.29
C ALA A 71 -10.68 5.49 -21.22
#